data_AF-A0A9P5PWW3-F1
#
_entry.id   AF-A0A9P5PWW3-F1
#
_cell.length_a   1.000
_cell.length_b   1.000
_cell.length_c   1.000
_cell.angle_alpha   90.00
_cell.angle_beta   90.00
_cell.angle_gamma   90.00
#
_symmetry.space_group_name_H-M   'P 1'
#
loop_
_entity.id
_entity.type
_entity.pdbx_description
1 polymer ?
#
loop_
_entity_poly.entity_id
_entity_poly.type
_entity_poly.pdbx_seq_one_letter_code
_entity_poly.pdbx_strand_id
1 'polypeptide(L)'
;PWQHMADTYAWVVEQEFVQVDRKNRTTEQWIFEQKVRFPDTQERRDIEERVRRRMWEEAVNNFDVEAEKWMRHEEELRRMAVERERQKAKALQEELRRYEARIRERRRGEEEIRYRAQHAAAIREREHQERVKGIVEGWERYEKQWASLTASSEPLGFTDIPWPLRTAPKTPEDITPTGVSAFLLSPLHSQNLSRKERIRAAQLRFHPDRALPRLMRRVKEEDKELVSDAVGIVARYLNDMMAREKRVS
;
A
#
# COMPACT_ATOMS: atom_id res chain seq x y z
N PRO A 1 -17.87 60.41 -96.88
CA PRO A 1 -17.77 60.98 -95.51
C PRO A 1 -16.52 60.54 -94.74
N TRP A 2 -16.04 59.30 -94.91
CA TRP A 2 -14.96 58.72 -94.08
C TRP A 2 -13.53 59.15 -94.45
N GLN A 3 -13.27 59.55 -95.70
CA GLN A 3 -11.94 60.03 -96.12
C GLN A 3 -11.56 61.36 -95.46
N HIS A 4 -12.49 62.31 -95.38
CA HIS A 4 -12.25 63.58 -94.68
C HIS A 4 -11.96 63.39 -93.19
N MET A 5 -12.58 62.41 -92.52
CA MET A 5 -12.30 62.14 -91.11
C MET A 5 -10.91 61.53 -90.93
N ALA A 6 -10.47 60.65 -91.83
CA ALA A 6 -9.13 60.06 -91.78
C ALA A 6 -8.04 61.13 -91.93
N ASP A 7 -8.21 62.09 -92.85
CA ASP A 7 -7.26 63.19 -93.04
C ASP A 7 -7.21 64.13 -91.82
N THR A 8 -8.36 64.41 -91.19
CA THR A 8 -8.38 65.19 -89.94
C THR A 8 -7.75 64.45 -88.77
N TYR A 9 -7.93 63.13 -88.67
CA TYR A 9 -7.30 62.32 -87.63
C TYR A 9 -5.79 62.22 -87.83
N ALA A 10 -5.31 62.07 -89.07
CA ALA A 10 -3.88 62.08 -89.39
C ALA A 10 -3.23 63.41 -89.00
N TRP A 11 -3.88 64.54 -89.30
CA TRP A 11 -3.38 65.87 -88.94
C TRP A 11 -3.35 66.10 -87.41
N VAL A 12 -4.36 65.63 -86.67
CA VAL A 12 -4.38 65.74 -85.19
C VAL A 12 -3.26 64.89 -84.57
N VAL A 13 -3.04 63.67 -85.08
CA VAL A 13 -1.95 62.80 -84.62
C VAL A 13 -0.58 63.41 -84.92
N GLU A 14 -0.37 63.97 -86.11
CA GLU A 14 0.85 64.73 -86.43
C GLU A 14 1.04 65.94 -85.49
N GLN A 15 -0.03 66.67 -85.17
CA GLN A 15 0.00 67.76 -84.20
C GLN A 15 0.40 67.28 -82.79
N GLU A 16 -0.13 66.16 -82.34
CA GLU A 16 0.25 65.57 -81.05
C GLU A 16 1.71 65.12 -81.02
N PHE A 17 2.21 64.49 -82.09
CA PHE A 17 3.63 64.14 -82.20
C PHE A 17 4.53 65.38 -82.17
N VAL A 18 4.14 66.47 -82.86
CA VAL A 18 4.89 67.73 -82.83
C VAL A 18 4.85 68.38 -81.44
N GLN A 19 3.73 68.28 -80.71
CA GLN A 19 3.64 68.79 -79.34
C GLN A 19 4.47 67.96 -78.35
N VAL A 20 4.47 66.63 -78.49
CA VAL A 20 5.30 65.73 -77.66
C VAL A 20 6.77 65.96 -77.96
N ASP A 21 7.17 66.10 -79.23
CA ASP A 21 8.55 66.41 -79.61
C ASP A 21 8.99 67.77 -79.03
N ARG A 22 8.12 68.79 -79.07
CA ARG A 22 8.39 70.09 -78.43
C ARG A 22 8.55 69.97 -76.92
N LYS A 23 7.65 69.24 -76.23
CA LYS A 23 7.72 69.03 -74.78
C LYS A 23 8.98 68.27 -74.39
N ASN A 24 9.33 67.21 -75.12
CA ASN A 24 10.55 66.45 -74.91
C ASN A 24 11.80 67.32 -75.11
N ARG A 25 11.83 68.15 -76.18
CA ARG A 25 12.90 69.14 -76.35
C ARG A 25 12.97 70.14 -75.20
N THR A 26 11.84 70.51 -74.59
CA THR A 26 11.82 71.43 -73.43
C THR A 26 12.34 70.73 -72.17
N THR A 27 11.97 69.47 -71.95
CA THR A 27 12.50 68.66 -70.84
C THR A 27 13.99 68.36 -71.02
N GLU A 28 14.44 68.09 -72.24
CA GLU A 28 15.84 67.90 -72.57
C GLU A 28 16.63 69.20 -72.42
N GLN A 29 16.09 70.34 -72.88
CA GLN A 29 16.68 71.65 -72.64
C GLN A 29 16.74 71.97 -71.15
N TRP A 30 15.70 71.66 -70.39
CA TRP A 30 15.69 71.85 -68.94
C TRP A 30 16.70 70.92 -68.24
N ILE A 31 16.79 69.64 -68.61
CA ILE A 31 17.80 68.71 -68.08
C ILE A 31 19.20 69.17 -68.45
N PHE A 32 19.41 69.66 -69.68
CA PHE A 32 20.69 70.20 -70.13
C PHE A 32 21.04 71.49 -69.37
N GLU A 33 20.07 72.38 -69.18
CA GLU A 33 20.21 73.61 -68.40
C GLU A 33 20.47 73.31 -66.92
N GLN A 34 19.84 72.28 -66.34
CA GLN A 34 20.16 71.78 -65.01
C GLN A 34 21.59 71.21 -64.94
N LYS A 35 22.04 70.46 -65.96
CA LYS A 35 23.41 69.93 -66.06
C LYS A 35 24.46 71.03 -66.24
N VAL A 36 24.12 72.12 -66.91
CA VAL A 36 25.01 73.29 -67.11
C VAL A 36 25.04 74.16 -65.86
N ARG A 37 23.89 74.35 -65.19
CA ARG A 37 23.74 75.18 -64.00
C ARG A 37 24.28 74.50 -62.73
N PHE A 38 24.21 73.17 -62.71
CA PHE A 38 24.77 72.31 -61.67
C PHE A 38 25.64 71.24 -62.33
N PRO A 39 26.88 71.59 -62.74
CA PRO A 39 27.79 70.61 -63.29
C PRO A 39 27.98 69.47 -62.28
N ASP A 40 27.84 68.25 -62.77
CA ASP A 40 28.14 67.02 -62.03
C ASP A 40 29.67 66.93 -61.88
N THR A 41 30.20 67.73 -60.96
CA THR A 41 31.63 67.82 -60.69
C THR A 41 32.09 66.58 -59.96
N GLN A 42 33.32 66.14 -60.25
CA GLN A 42 34.00 65.06 -59.53
C GLN A 42 33.86 65.25 -58.00
N GLU A 43 34.02 66.49 -57.52
CA GLU A 43 33.89 66.85 -56.11
C GLU A 43 32.51 66.56 -55.51
N ARG A 44 31.40 66.76 -56.26
CA ARG A 44 30.05 66.45 -55.77
C ARG A 44 29.83 64.94 -55.64
N ARG A 45 30.29 64.16 -56.61
CA ARG A 45 30.27 62.69 -56.55
C ARG A 45 31.10 62.18 -55.38
N ASP A 46 32.27 62.76 -55.14
CA ASP A 46 33.15 62.40 -54.02
C ASP A 46 32.55 62.79 -52.65
N ILE A 47 31.79 63.89 -52.56
CA ILE A 47 31.05 64.27 -51.34
C ILE A 47 29.89 63.31 -51.10
N GLU A 48 29.08 63.01 -52.13
CA GLU A 48 27.97 62.07 -52.02
C GLU A 48 28.42 60.65 -51.68
N GLU A 49 29.53 60.19 -52.27
CA GLU A 49 30.12 58.88 -51.95
C GLU A 49 30.65 58.84 -50.51
N ARG A 50 31.30 59.92 -50.05
CA ARG A 50 31.73 60.02 -48.65
C ARG A 50 30.57 60.02 -47.66
N VAL A 51 29.48 60.73 -47.99
CA VAL A 51 28.26 60.75 -47.16
C VAL A 51 27.60 59.37 -47.18
N ARG A 52 27.45 58.74 -48.34
CA ARG A 52 26.90 57.39 -48.46
C ARG A 52 27.74 56.36 -47.71
N ARG A 53 29.07 56.46 -47.79
CA ARG A 53 30.00 55.60 -47.07
C ARG A 53 29.87 55.76 -45.56
N ARG A 54 29.84 57.00 -45.06
CA ARG A 54 29.60 57.28 -43.63
C ARG A 54 28.24 56.73 -43.16
N MET A 55 27.18 56.97 -43.93
CA MET A 55 25.84 56.45 -43.61
C MET A 55 25.81 54.92 -43.60
N TRP A 56 26.55 54.28 -44.51
CA TRP A 56 26.66 52.83 -44.56
C TRP A 56 27.49 52.29 -43.39
N GLU A 57 28.61 52.93 -43.04
CA GLU A 57 29.42 52.60 -41.86
C GLU A 57 28.61 52.76 -40.56
N GLU A 58 27.84 53.84 -40.42
CA GLU A 58 26.94 54.05 -39.28
C GLU A 58 25.81 53.01 -39.24
N ALA A 59 25.22 52.67 -40.38
CA ALA A 59 24.22 51.61 -40.46
C ALA A 59 24.81 50.25 -40.06
N VAL A 60 25.98 49.88 -40.59
CA VAL A 60 26.70 48.64 -40.24
C VAL A 60 27.03 48.62 -38.75
N ASN A 61 27.57 49.71 -38.19
CA ASN A 61 27.85 49.81 -36.75
C ASN A 61 26.58 49.67 -35.90
N ASN A 62 25.45 50.26 -36.33
CA ASN A 62 24.19 50.10 -35.63
C ASN A 62 23.66 48.67 -35.70
N PHE A 63 23.76 48.01 -36.86
CA PHE A 63 23.41 46.60 -37.01
C PHE A 63 24.29 45.70 -36.15
N ASP A 64 25.60 45.97 -36.06
CA ASP A 64 26.52 45.20 -35.21
C ASP A 64 26.16 45.38 -33.72
N VAL A 65 25.87 46.61 -33.29
CA VAL A 65 25.43 46.90 -31.92
C VAL A 65 24.08 46.25 -31.60
N GLU A 66 23.13 46.25 -32.54
CA GLU A 66 21.84 45.57 -32.39
C GLU A 66 21.98 44.05 -32.38
N ALA A 67 22.83 43.49 -33.25
CA ALA A 67 23.15 42.07 -33.27
C ALA A 67 23.80 41.64 -31.96
N GLU A 68 24.74 42.41 -31.40
CA GLU A 68 25.31 42.12 -30.08
C GLU A 68 24.27 42.14 -28.96
N LYS A 69 23.37 43.13 -28.95
CA LYS A 69 22.27 43.21 -27.98
C LYS A 69 21.34 42.02 -28.10
N TRP A 70 20.99 41.63 -29.33
CA TRP A 70 20.14 40.49 -29.61
C TRP A 70 20.81 39.18 -29.17
N MET A 71 22.09 38.98 -29.47
CA MET A 71 22.88 37.82 -29.04
C MET A 71 22.98 37.73 -27.51
N ARG A 72 23.22 38.86 -26.82
CA ARG A 72 23.23 38.90 -25.34
C ARG A 72 21.86 38.53 -24.76
N HIS A 73 20.79 39.09 -25.32
CA HIS A 73 19.43 38.79 -24.87
C HIS A 73 19.06 37.32 -25.13
N GLU A 74 19.42 36.77 -26.29
CA GLU A 74 19.21 35.36 -26.62
C GLU A 74 20.01 34.44 -25.68
N GLU A 75 21.27 34.80 -25.39
CA GLU A 75 22.11 34.05 -24.47
C GLU A 75 21.55 34.07 -23.04
N GLU A 76 21.04 35.21 -22.57
CA GLU A 76 20.35 35.33 -21.29
C GLU A 76 19.10 34.44 -21.24
N LEU A 77 18.28 34.43 -22.30
CA LEU A 77 17.11 33.55 -22.40
C LEU A 77 17.52 32.07 -22.36
N ARG A 78 18.58 31.68 -23.06
CA ARG A 78 19.13 30.31 -23.01
C ARG A 78 19.63 29.95 -21.62
N ARG A 79 20.36 30.84 -20.95
CA ARG A 79 20.83 30.65 -19.56
C ARG A 79 19.64 30.47 -18.60
N MET A 80 18.61 31.31 -18.72
CA MET A 80 17.40 31.21 -17.93
C MET A 80 16.61 29.92 -18.21
N ALA A 81 16.55 29.48 -19.47
CA ALA A 81 15.92 28.22 -19.84
C ALA A 81 16.65 27.01 -19.23
N VAL A 82 17.99 26.98 -19.33
CA VAL A 82 18.83 25.93 -18.72
C VAL A 82 18.68 25.92 -17.20
N GLU A 83 18.65 27.08 -16.55
CA GLU A 83 18.47 27.16 -15.10
C GLU A 83 17.06 26.68 -14.68
N ARG A 84 16.02 27.04 -15.42
CA ARG A 84 14.65 26.53 -15.19
C ARG A 84 14.59 25.02 -15.37
N GLU A 85 15.26 24.45 -16.38
CA GLU A 85 15.32 23.00 -16.56
C GLU A 85 16.08 22.32 -15.42
N ARG A 86 17.21 22.88 -14.98
CA ARG A 86 17.96 22.37 -13.82
C ARG A 86 17.12 22.40 -12.55
N GLN A 87 16.38 23.48 -12.31
CA GLN A 87 15.48 23.59 -11.17
C GLN A 87 14.35 22.55 -11.24
N LYS A 88 13.74 22.37 -12.41
CA LYS A 88 12.73 21.32 -12.64
C LYS A 88 13.32 19.92 -12.41
N ALA A 89 14.52 19.65 -12.92
CA ALA A 89 15.19 18.36 -12.76
C ALA A 89 15.49 18.06 -11.28
N LYS A 90 15.98 19.05 -10.52
CA LYS A 90 16.20 18.93 -9.07
C LYS A 90 14.89 18.69 -8.32
N ALA A 91 13.83 19.42 -8.66
CA ALA A 91 12.52 19.23 -8.05
C ALA A 91 11.96 17.83 -8.32
N LEU A 92 12.05 17.34 -9.56
CA LEU A 92 11.63 16.00 -9.92
C LEU A 92 12.45 14.93 -9.18
N GLN A 93 13.77 15.11 -9.10
CA GLN A 93 14.66 14.19 -8.38
C GLN A 93 14.32 14.12 -6.88
N GLU A 94 14.01 15.26 -6.26
CA GLU A 94 13.60 15.32 -4.87
C GLU A 94 12.25 14.65 -4.63
N GLU A 95 11.27 14.87 -5.51
CA GLU A 95 9.96 14.20 -5.44
C GLU A 95 10.09 12.68 -5.62
N LEU A 96 10.94 12.21 -6.54
CA LEU A 96 11.23 10.78 -6.68
C LEU A 96 11.83 10.19 -5.40
N ARG A 97 12.79 10.89 -4.78
CA ARG A 97 13.39 10.45 -3.50
C ARG A 97 12.36 10.36 -2.39
N ARG A 98 11.46 11.35 -2.29
CA ARG A 98 10.36 11.35 -1.31
C ARG A 98 9.40 10.19 -1.55
N TYR A 99 9.05 9.95 -2.80
CA TYR A 99 8.18 8.85 -3.18
C TYR A 99 8.80 7.48 -2.85
N GLU A 100 10.06 7.26 -3.21
CA GLU A 100 10.80 6.04 -2.87
C GLU A 100 10.93 5.84 -1.36
N ALA A 101 11.17 6.91 -0.59
CA ALA A 101 11.22 6.86 0.87
C ALA A 101 9.89 6.40 1.46
N ARG A 102 8.77 6.95 0.98
CA ARG A 102 7.41 6.53 1.40
C ARG A 102 7.13 5.08 1.08
N ILE A 103 7.51 4.60 -0.10
CA ILE A 103 7.35 3.18 -0.47
C ILE A 103 8.18 2.30 0.46
N ARG A 104 9.43 2.69 0.73
CA ARG A 104 10.33 1.93 1.61
C ARG A 104 9.81 1.88 3.04
N GLU A 105 9.31 2.99 3.56
CA GLU A 105 8.70 3.06 4.89
C GLU A 105 7.43 2.22 4.98
N ARG A 106 6.54 2.34 3.99
CA ARG A 106 5.33 1.51 3.90
C ARG A 106 5.67 0.02 3.88
N ARG A 107 6.65 -0.39 3.07
CA ARG A 107 7.10 -1.78 2.98
C ARG A 107 7.67 -2.28 4.32
N ARG A 108 8.48 -1.46 5.00
CA ARG A 108 8.98 -1.78 6.35
C ARG A 108 7.84 -1.95 7.36
N GLY A 109 6.85 -1.05 7.33
CA GLY A 109 5.68 -1.14 8.20
C GLY A 109 4.83 -2.38 7.92
N GLU A 110 4.61 -2.72 6.65
CA GLU A 110 3.90 -3.94 6.23
C GLU A 110 4.64 -5.21 6.66
N GLU A 111 5.97 -5.24 6.50
CA GLU A 111 6.83 -6.34 6.95
C GLU A 111 6.77 -6.50 8.48
N GLU A 112 6.79 -5.39 9.24
CA GLU A 112 6.68 -5.42 10.70
C GLU A 112 5.29 -5.91 11.16
N ILE A 113 4.21 -5.43 10.55
CA ILE A 113 2.84 -5.90 10.84
C ILE A 113 2.74 -7.39 10.54
N ARG A 114 3.25 -7.85 9.39
CA ARG A 114 3.25 -9.26 9.01
C ARG A 114 4.06 -10.09 10.01
N TYR A 115 5.24 -9.64 10.41
CA TYR A 115 6.07 -10.32 11.40
C TYR A 115 5.36 -10.43 12.75
N ARG A 116 4.78 -9.34 13.25
CA ARG A 116 4.00 -9.32 14.50
C ARG A 116 2.80 -10.27 14.43
N ALA A 117 2.07 -10.27 13.30
CA ALA A 117 0.93 -11.16 13.09
C ALA A 117 1.34 -12.64 13.06
N GLN A 118 2.44 -12.97 12.36
CA GLN A 118 2.99 -14.33 12.32
C GLN A 118 3.47 -14.79 13.70
N HIS A 119 4.18 -13.93 14.42
CA HIS A 119 4.66 -14.24 15.76
C HIS A 119 3.50 -14.46 16.75
N ALA A 120 2.48 -13.59 16.70
CA ALA A 120 1.27 -13.76 17.52
C ALA A 120 0.50 -15.04 17.16
N ALA A 121 0.41 -15.38 15.87
CA ALA A 121 -0.21 -16.63 15.43
C ALA A 121 0.58 -17.86 15.92
N ALA A 122 1.91 -17.83 15.85
CA ALA A 122 2.76 -18.90 16.35
C ALA A 122 2.63 -19.11 17.86
N ILE A 123 2.55 -18.03 18.65
CA ILE A 123 2.30 -18.12 20.10
C ILE A 123 0.95 -18.78 20.35
N ARG A 124 -0.12 -18.32 19.69
CA ARG A 124 -1.46 -18.89 19.86
C ARG A 124 -1.53 -20.36 19.50
N GLU A 125 -0.85 -20.76 18.42
CA GLU A 125 -0.78 -22.15 18.00
C GLU A 125 -0.05 -23.00 19.05
N ARG A 126 1.10 -22.51 19.56
CA ARG A 126 1.83 -23.20 20.61
C ARG A 126 0.99 -23.34 21.89
N GLU A 127 0.34 -22.28 22.34
CA GLU A 127 -0.55 -22.32 23.50
C GLU A 127 -1.70 -23.30 23.29
N HIS A 128 -2.29 -23.33 22.09
CA HIS A 128 -3.33 -24.29 21.74
C HIS A 128 -2.80 -25.73 21.83
N GLN A 129 -1.65 -26.01 21.23
CA GLN A 129 -1.01 -27.32 21.26
C GLN A 129 -0.66 -27.75 22.69
N GLU A 130 -0.11 -26.86 23.52
CA GLU A 130 0.20 -27.13 24.92
C GLU A 130 -1.08 -27.42 25.74
N ARG A 131 -2.18 -26.69 25.49
CA ARG A 131 -3.47 -26.97 26.12
C ARG A 131 -4.04 -28.32 25.69
N VAL A 132 -3.96 -28.65 24.40
CA VAL A 132 -4.41 -29.94 23.87
C VAL A 132 -3.60 -31.07 24.49
N LYS A 133 -2.27 -30.96 24.45
CA LYS A 133 -1.35 -31.93 25.03
C LYS A 133 -1.61 -32.15 26.51
N GLY A 134 -1.78 -31.07 27.29
CA GLY A 134 -2.07 -31.17 28.72
C GLY A 134 -3.42 -31.84 29.05
N ILE A 135 -4.40 -31.79 28.14
CA ILE A 135 -5.67 -32.51 28.30
C ILE A 135 -5.49 -34.01 28.01
N VAL A 136 -4.76 -34.35 26.94
CA VAL A 136 -4.47 -35.75 26.59
C VAL A 136 -3.62 -36.42 27.66
N GLU A 137 -2.54 -35.78 28.11
CA GLU A 137 -1.67 -36.29 29.19
C GLU A 137 -2.43 -36.45 30.51
N GLY A 138 -3.32 -35.50 30.83
CA GLY A 138 -4.19 -35.59 32.01
C GLY A 138 -5.13 -36.81 31.94
N TRP A 139 -5.70 -37.08 30.77
CA TRP A 139 -6.55 -38.25 30.54
C TRP A 139 -5.77 -39.56 30.64
N GLU A 140 -4.58 -39.64 30.02
CA GLU A 140 -3.72 -40.82 30.12
C GLU A 140 -3.29 -41.09 31.56
N ARG A 141 -2.97 -40.05 32.32
CA ARG A 141 -2.65 -40.17 33.75
C ARG A 141 -3.85 -40.71 34.53
N TYR A 142 -5.04 -40.19 34.27
CA TYR A 142 -6.28 -40.68 34.89
C TYR A 142 -6.52 -42.16 34.62
N GLU A 143 -6.40 -42.62 33.36
CA GLU A 143 -6.55 -44.03 33.01
C GLU A 143 -5.46 -44.91 33.64
N LYS A 144 -4.19 -44.45 33.64
CA LYS A 144 -3.08 -45.16 34.30
C LYS A 144 -3.31 -45.31 35.80
N GLN A 145 -3.78 -44.25 36.47
CA GLN A 145 -4.11 -44.29 37.90
C GLN A 145 -5.29 -45.23 38.20
N TRP A 146 -6.30 -45.26 37.34
CA TRP A 146 -7.39 -46.25 37.47
C TRP A 146 -6.90 -47.69 37.28
N ALA A 147 -6.01 -47.93 36.32
CA ALA A 147 -5.41 -49.23 36.09
C ALA A 147 -4.53 -49.67 37.28
N SER A 148 -3.69 -48.77 37.81
CA SER A 148 -2.85 -49.05 38.98
C SER A 148 -3.68 -49.28 40.24
N LEU A 149 -4.77 -48.52 40.42
CA LEU A 149 -5.69 -48.70 41.54
C LEU A 149 -6.37 -50.06 41.45
N THR A 150 -6.73 -50.52 40.26
CA THR A 150 -7.36 -51.85 40.08
C THR A 150 -6.37 -52.99 40.29
N ALA A 151 -5.08 -52.79 39.96
CA ALA A 151 -4.03 -53.81 40.10
C ALA A 151 -3.40 -53.88 41.50
N SER A 152 -3.31 -52.76 42.22
CA SER A 152 -2.76 -52.68 43.57
C SER A 152 -3.85 -52.87 44.62
N SER A 153 -3.48 -53.42 45.79
CA SER A 153 -4.34 -53.58 46.96
C SER A 153 -3.94 -52.70 48.14
N GLU A 154 -3.03 -51.74 47.93
CA GLU A 154 -2.53 -50.85 49.00
C GLU A 154 -3.63 -49.93 49.55
N PRO A 155 -3.47 -49.44 50.81
CA PRO A 155 -4.35 -48.44 51.40
C PRO A 155 -4.35 -47.14 50.60
N LEU A 156 -5.52 -46.57 50.37
CA LEU A 156 -5.70 -45.36 49.56
C LEU A 156 -6.12 -44.18 50.45
N GLY A 157 -5.60 -42.99 50.17
CA GLY A 157 -6.14 -41.74 50.68
C GLY A 157 -7.08 -41.06 49.69
N PHE A 158 -7.69 -39.95 50.11
CA PHE A 158 -8.57 -39.14 49.25
C PHE A 158 -7.87 -38.67 47.96
N THR A 159 -6.59 -38.29 48.03
CA THR A 159 -5.80 -37.78 46.90
C THR A 159 -5.34 -38.86 45.93
N ASP A 160 -5.35 -40.13 46.36
CA ASP A 160 -4.90 -41.27 45.55
C ASP A 160 -6.01 -41.75 44.60
N ILE A 161 -7.25 -41.33 44.86
CA ILE A 161 -8.39 -41.66 44.01
C ILE A 161 -8.32 -40.80 42.73
N PRO A 162 -8.32 -41.42 41.54
CA PRO A 162 -8.34 -40.70 40.27
C PRO A 162 -9.73 -40.11 40.00
N TRP A 163 -9.98 -38.93 40.57
CA TRP A 163 -11.18 -38.13 40.33
C TRP A 163 -11.27 -37.66 38.87
N PRO A 164 -12.47 -37.49 38.30
CA PRO A 164 -12.65 -37.09 36.89
C PRO A 164 -12.42 -35.58 36.71
N LEU A 165 -11.24 -35.11 37.10
CA LEU A 165 -10.80 -33.71 37.09
C LEU A 165 -9.37 -33.63 36.58
N ARG A 166 -9.00 -32.49 35.98
CA ARG A 166 -7.64 -32.25 35.48
C ARG A 166 -6.60 -32.18 36.61
N THR A 167 -7.00 -31.64 37.75
CA THR A 167 -6.19 -31.54 38.96
C THR A 167 -6.87 -32.34 40.05
N ALA A 168 -6.11 -33.12 40.81
CA ALA A 168 -6.65 -33.89 41.92
C ALA A 168 -7.22 -32.92 42.98
N PRO A 169 -8.51 -33.04 43.35
CA PRO A 169 -9.12 -32.24 44.41
C PRO A 169 -8.48 -32.58 45.75
N LYS A 170 -8.47 -31.61 46.67
CA LYS A 170 -8.05 -31.85 48.07
C LYS A 170 -9.25 -32.03 48.98
N THR A 171 -10.38 -31.43 48.62
CA THR A 171 -11.65 -31.56 49.34
C THR A 171 -12.78 -31.96 48.38
N PRO A 172 -13.90 -32.50 48.91
CA PRO A 172 -15.09 -32.81 48.10
C PRO A 172 -15.68 -31.57 47.39
N GLU A 173 -15.51 -30.38 47.97
CA GLU A 173 -16.02 -29.11 47.46
C GLU A 173 -15.29 -28.62 46.20
N ASP A 174 -14.02 -29.01 46.03
CA ASP A 174 -13.24 -28.72 44.82
C ASP A 174 -13.82 -29.41 43.57
N ILE A 175 -14.69 -30.41 43.77
CA ILE A 175 -15.35 -31.13 42.69
C ILE A 175 -16.49 -30.29 42.14
N THR A 176 -16.21 -29.62 41.03
CA THR A 176 -17.19 -28.78 40.33
C THR A 176 -17.82 -29.51 39.15
N PRO A 177 -19.12 -29.28 38.86
CA PRO A 177 -19.80 -29.91 37.72
C PRO A 177 -19.19 -29.45 36.38
N THR A 178 -18.69 -28.22 36.31
CA THR A 178 -17.98 -27.68 35.14
C THR A 178 -16.63 -28.36 34.94
N GLY A 179 -15.87 -28.61 36.01
CA GLY A 179 -14.60 -29.33 35.94
C GLY A 179 -14.79 -30.76 35.44
N VAL A 180 -15.76 -31.49 36.01
CA VAL A 180 -16.05 -32.88 35.64
C VAL A 180 -16.55 -32.99 34.19
N SER A 181 -17.46 -32.11 33.78
CA SER A 181 -17.95 -32.08 32.40
C SER A 181 -16.86 -31.72 31.40
N ALA A 182 -16.05 -30.69 31.68
CA ALA A 182 -14.93 -30.29 30.81
C ALA A 182 -13.89 -31.41 30.67
N PHE A 183 -13.63 -32.15 31.75
CA PHE A 183 -12.71 -33.27 31.72
C PHE A 183 -13.28 -34.46 30.93
N LEU A 184 -14.46 -34.98 31.27
CA LEU A 184 -15.01 -36.20 30.65
C LEU A 184 -15.48 -36.00 29.20
N LEU A 185 -16.00 -34.81 28.88
CA LEU A 185 -16.61 -34.52 27.58
C LEU A 185 -15.64 -33.82 26.61
N SER A 186 -14.36 -33.69 26.97
CA SER A 186 -13.37 -33.10 26.08
C SER A 186 -13.23 -33.92 24.79
N PRO A 187 -13.39 -33.30 23.60
CA PRO A 187 -13.27 -34.03 22.33
C PRO A 187 -11.85 -34.53 22.04
N LEU A 188 -10.86 -34.08 22.84
CA LEU A 188 -9.44 -34.34 22.61
C LEU A 188 -8.98 -35.73 23.06
N HIS A 189 -9.77 -36.42 23.90
CA HIS A 189 -9.52 -37.80 24.28
C HIS A 189 -10.71 -38.69 23.88
N SER A 190 -10.48 -40.01 23.86
CA SER A 190 -11.51 -41.03 23.64
C SER A 190 -12.38 -40.77 22.39
N GLN A 191 -11.77 -40.32 21.29
CA GLN A 191 -12.46 -39.89 20.06
C GLN A 191 -13.41 -40.95 19.47
N ASN A 192 -13.16 -42.22 19.77
CA ASN A 192 -13.97 -43.37 19.33
C ASN A 192 -15.26 -43.57 20.14
N LEU A 193 -15.44 -42.86 21.25
CA LEU A 193 -16.60 -42.98 22.13
C LEU A 193 -17.49 -41.75 22.06
N SER A 194 -18.79 -41.96 21.91
CA SER A 194 -19.78 -40.91 22.01
C SER A 194 -19.80 -40.29 23.42
N ARG A 195 -20.26 -39.04 23.51
CA ARG A 195 -20.43 -38.33 24.79
C ARG A 195 -21.25 -39.13 25.79
N LYS A 196 -22.34 -39.78 25.34
CA LYS A 196 -23.19 -40.65 26.15
C LYS A 196 -22.41 -41.85 26.71
N GLU A 197 -21.59 -42.50 25.91
CA GLU A 197 -20.80 -43.66 26.33
C GLU A 197 -19.73 -43.28 27.36
N ARG A 198 -19.08 -42.13 27.18
CA ARG A 198 -18.11 -41.61 28.15
C ARG A 198 -18.74 -41.35 29.50
N ILE A 199 -19.94 -40.74 29.52
CA ILE A 199 -20.69 -40.52 30.77
C ILE A 199 -21.07 -41.86 31.42
N ARG A 200 -21.58 -42.84 30.64
CA ARG A 200 -21.92 -44.16 31.19
C ARG A 200 -20.70 -44.89 31.75
N ALA A 201 -19.55 -44.83 31.09
CA ALA A 201 -18.32 -45.43 31.59
C ALA A 201 -17.90 -44.83 32.94
N ALA A 202 -17.97 -43.50 33.06
CA ALA A 202 -17.70 -42.82 34.33
C ALA A 202 -18.74 -43.17 35.41
N GLN A 203 -20.03 -43.28 35.06
CA GLN A 203 -21.08 -43.72 36.00
C GLN A 203 -20.81 -45.12 36.55
N LEU A 204 -20.34 -46.05 35.71
CA LEU A 204 -19.99 -47.40 36.16
C LEU A 204 -18.80 -47.40 37.12
N ARG A 205 -17.83 -46.49 36.94
CA ARG A 205 -16.64 -46.36 37.81
C ARG A 205 -16.95 -45.69 39.15
N PHE A 206 -17.88 -44.73 39.19
CA PHE A 206 -18.23 -43.96 40.39
C PHE A 206 -19.62 -44.30 40.95
N HIS A 207 -20.18 -45.47 40.59
CA HIS A 207 -21.51 -45.84 41.07
C HIS A 207 -21.51 -46.08 42.59
N PRO A 208 -22.38 -45.43 43.38
CA PRO A 208 -22.37 -45.55 44.84
C PRO A 208 -22.58 -46.99 45.33
N ASP A 209 -23.35 -47.79 44.58
CA ASP A 209 -23.63 -49.19 44.96
C ASP A 209 -22.45 -50.16 44.71
N ARG A 210 -21.59 -49.90 43.72
CA ARG A 210 -20.54 -50.85 43.29
C ARG A 210 -19.13 -50.35 43.57
N ALA A 211 -18.89 -49.05 43.40
CA ALA A 211 -17.59 -48.44 43.57
C ALA A 211 -17.31 -48.11 45.03
N LEU A 212 -18.31 -47.60 45.76
CA LEU A 212 -18.17 -47.21 47.16
C LEU A 212 -17.73 -48.39 48.03
N PRO A 213 -18.37 -49.59 48.00
CA PRO A 213 -17.94 -50.68 48.87
C PRO A 213 -16.54 -51.23 48.53
N ARG A 214 -16.10 -51.09 47.26
CA ARG A 214 -14.77 -51.53 46.80
C ARG A 214 -13.68 -50.55 47.22
N LEU A 215 -13.93 -49.26 47.06
CA LEU A 215 -13.02 -48.18 47.48
C LEU A 215 -12.95 -48.12 49.01
N MET A 216 -14.10 -48.14 49.71
CA MET A 216 -14.16 -48.03 51.18
C MET A 216 -13.46 -49.15 51.94
N ARG A 217 -13.25 -50.32 51.33
CA ARG A 217 -12.44 -51.40 51.93
C ARG A 217 -10.94 -51.07 52.00
N ARG A 218 -10.48 -50.11 51.19
CA ARG A 218 -9.08 -49.76 51.02
C ARG A 218 -8.77 -48.34 51.48
N VAL A 219 -9.78 -47.47 51.56
CA VAL A 219 -9.62 -46.10 52.01
C VAL A 219 -9.35 -46.07 53.51
N LYS A 220 -8.37 -45.26 53.94
CA LYS A 220 -8.06 -45.03 55.35
C LYS A 220 -9.31 -44.53 56.09
N GLU A 221 -9.50 -44.94 57.34
CA GLU A 221 -10.72 -44.58 58.11
C GLU A 221 -10.98 -43.07 58.13
N GLU A 222 -9.92 -42.28 58.27
CA GLU A 222 -9.93 -40.81 58.31
C GLU A 222 -10.49 -40.17 57.03
N ASP A 223 -10.30 -40.81 55.88
CA ASP A 223 -10.68 -40.29 54.57
C ASP A 223 -12.02 -40.87 54.07
N LYS A 224 -12.61 -41.85 54.77
CA LYS A 224 -13.82 -42.56 54.29
C LYS A 224 -15.01 -41.63 54.10
N GLU A 225 -15.27 -40.73 55.04
CA GLU A 225 -16.37 -39.78 54.95
C GLU A 225 -16.17 -38.82 53.76
N LEU A 226 -14.96 -38.26 53.62
CA LEU A 226 -14.60 -37.37 52.51
C LEU A 226 -14.77 -38.05 51.16
N VAL A 227 -14.27 -39.29 51.02
CA VAL A 227 -14.41 -40.06 49.78
C VAL A 227 -15.88 -40.38 49.51
N SER A 228 -16.67 -40.68 50.54
CA SER A 228 -18.10 -41.00 50.38
C SER A 228 -18.88 -39.83 49.83
N ASP A 229 -18.68 -38.65 50.42
CA ASP A 229 -19.32 -37.42 49.99
C ASP A 229 -18.91 -37.04 48.57
N ALA A 230 -17.61 -37.11 48.26
CA ALA A 230 -17.08 -36.82 46.93
C ALA A 230 -17.62 -37.78 45.86
N VAL A 231 -17.71 -39.09 46.14
CA VAL A 231 -18.33 -40.06 45.22
C VAL A 231 -19.80 -39.74 45.00
N GLY A 232 -20.54 -39.37 46.05
CA GLY A 232 -21.94 -38.95 45.96
C GLY A 232 -22.12 -37.72 45.08
N ILE A 233 -21.26 -36.71 45.24
CA ILE A 233 -21.25 -35.48 44.43
C ILE A 233 -21.00 -35.82 42.95
N VAL A 234 -19.94 -36.59 42.66
CA VAL A 234 -19.61 -37.00 41.29
C VAL A 234 -20.75 -37.79 40.65
N ALA A 235 -21.32 -38.76 41.37
CA ALA A 235 -22.43 -39.58 40.86
C ALA A 235 -23.65 -38.73 40.51
N ARG A 236 -24.01 -37.75 41.34
CA ARG A 236 -25.09 -36.79 41.04
C ARG A 236 -24.81 -36.00 39.77
N TYR A 237 -23.60 -35.44 39.63
CA TYR A 237 -23.24 -34.69 38.42
C TYR A 237 -23.24 -35.55 37.16
N LEU A 238 -22.77 -36.79 37.25
CA LEU A 238 -22.81 -37.74 36.14
C LEU A 238 -24.25 -38.07 35.72
N ASN A 239 -25.17 -38.21 36.67
CA ASN A 239 -26.60 -38.44 36.39
C ASN A 239 -27.24 -37.22 35.74
N ASP A 240 -26.95 -36.02 36.24
CA ASP A 240 -27.46 -34.77 35.67
C ASP A 240 -26.94 -34.55 34.23
N MET A 241 -25.66 -34.84 33.97
CA MET A 241 -25.10 -34.78 32.63
C MET A 241 -25.77 -35.77 31.67
N MET A 242 -26.01 -37.00 32.11
CA MET A 242 -26.72 -37.98 31.31
C MET A 242 -28.19 -37.57 31.06
N ALA A 243 -28.86 -36.97 32.05
CA ALA A 243 -30.20 -36.44 31.86
C ALA A 243 -30.24 -35.33 30.79
N ARG A 244 -29.24 -34.43 30.79
CA ARG A 244 -29.11 -33.37 29.77
C ARG A 244 -28.85 -33.95 28.38
N GLU A 245 -27.93 -34.90 28.25
CA GLU A 245 -27.59 -35.51 26.96
C GLU A 245 -28.73 -36.37 26.38
N LYS A 246 -29.66 -36.87 27.21
CA LYS A 246 -30.92 -37.51 26.74
C LYS A 246 -31.95 -36.52 26.21
N ARG A 247 -31.92 -35.25 26.66
CA ARG A 247 -32.87 -34.21 26.23
C ARG A 247 -32.45 -33.53 24.94
N VAL A 248 -31.14 -33.49 24.67
CA VAL A 248 -30.54 -32.84 23.50
C VAL A 248 -30.50 -33.76 22.27
N SER A 249 -30.68 -35.06 22.46
CA SER A 249 -30.55 -36.10 21.44
C SER A 249 -31.86 -36.85 21.25
#